data_AF-A0A7R9NHV8-F1
#
_entry.id   AF-A0A7R9NHV8-F1
#
_cell.length_a   1.000
_cell.length_b   1.000
_cell.length_c   1.000
_cell.angle_alpha   90.00
_cell.angle_beta   90.00
_cell.angle_gamma   90.00
#
_symmetry.space_group_name_H-M   'P 1'
#
loop_
_entity.id
_entity.type
_entity.pdbx_description
1 polymer ?
#
loop_
_entity_poly.entity_id
_entity_poly.type
_entity_poly.pdbx_seq_one_letter_code
_entity_poly.pdbx_strand_id
1 'polypeptide(L)' 'SNINPICLPACGTTEGFEGRNMTISGLGQINLAGHYPTNLRKAIVTVMHNNKCQKLLEQYPISPYMLCA' A
#
# COMPACT_ATOMS: atom_id res chain seq x y z
N SER A 1 18.95 4.18 19.99
CA SER A 1 17.48 4.29 19.90
C SER A 1 17.06 3.82 18.52
N ASN A 2 16.06 2.92 18.42
CA ASN A 2 15.59 2.34 17.14
C ASN A 2 14.21 2.89 16.74
N ILE A 3 13.89 4.11 17.15
CA ILE A 3 12.61 4.77 16.90
C ILE A 3 12.92 6.04 16.10
N ASN A 4 12.47 6.08 14.85
CA ASN A 4 12.63 7.24 13.96
C ASN A 4 11.33 7.49 13.20
N PRO A 5 10.97 8.76 12.93
CA PRO A 5 9.83 9.09 12.11
C PRO A 5 10.07 8.73 10.64
N ILE A 6 8.99 8.60 9.88
CA ILE A 6 9.02 8.48 8.42
C ILE A 6 8.89 9.85 7.76
N CYS A 7 9.51 10.03 6.60
CA CYS A 7 9.33 11.23 5.79
C CYS A 7 7.97 11.24 5.10
N LEU A 8 7.33 12.41 5.04
CA LEU A 8 6.15 12.62 4.21
C LEU A 8 6.56 12.99 2.77
N PRO A 9 5.70 12.76 1.77
CA PRO A 9 5.88 13.31 0.43
C PRO A 9 5.99 14.84 0.47
N ALA A 10 6.77 15.40 -0.46
CA ALA A 10 6.90 16.86 -0.58
C ALA A 10 5.56 17.50 -0.95
N CYS A 11 5.30 18.71 -0.44
CA CYS A 11 4.11 19.47 -0.79
C CYS A 11 4.02 19.65 -2.32
N GLY A 12 2.82 19.42 -2.88
CA GLY A 12 2.60 19.55 -4.32
C GLY A 12 3.13 18.38 -5.16
N THR A 13 3.50 17.25 -4.54
CA THR A 13 3.78 16.01 -5.29
C THR A 13 2.55 15.61 -6.09
N THR A 14 2.61 15.79 -7.41
CA THR A 14 1.58 15.35 -8.37
C THR A 14 1.99 14.10 -9.13
N GLU A 15 3.26 13.69 -9.03
CA GLU A 15 3.75 12.45 -9.61
C GLU A 15 3.00 11.26 -8.99
N GLY A 16 2.29 10.52 -9.84
CA GLY A 16 1.71 9.24 -9.45
C GLY A 16 2.80 8.24 -9.06
N PHE A 17 2.46 7.35 -8.13
CA PHE A 17 3.37 6.28 -7.71
C PHE A 17 3.30 5.04 -8.62
N GLU A 18 2.52 5.10 -9.71
CA GLU A 18 2.23 3.99 -10.61
C GLU A 18 3.50 3.30 -11.11
N GLY A 19 3.51 1.96 -11.10
CA GLY A 19 4.65 1.13 -11.51
C GLY A 19 5.82 1.11 -10.52
N ARG A 20 5.81 1.93 -9.45
CA ARG A 20 6.86 1.92 -8.43
C ARG A 20 6.68 0.72 -7.50
N ASN A 21 7.78 0.08 -7.13
CA ASN A 21 7.81 -0.92 -6.07
C ASN A 21 7.85 -0.22 -4.71
N MET A 22 6.90 -0.56 -3.84
CA MET A 22 6.79 -0.03 -2.49
C MET A 22 6.92 -1.15 -1.47
N THR A 23 7.38 -0.81 -0.26
CA THR A 23 7.43 -1.75 0.87
C THR A 23 6.27 -1.47 1.81
N ILE A 24 5.45 -2.48 2.07
CA ILE A 24 4.46 -2.46 3.14
C ILE A 24 4.96 -3.30 4.30
N SER A 25 4.68 -2.88 5.53
CA SER A 25 5.05 -3.63 6.73
C SER A 25 3.93 -3.62 7.76
N GLY A 26 3.76 -4.72 8.49
CA GLY A 26 2.73 -4.81 9.52
C GLY A 26 2.72 -6.13 10.27
N LEU A 27 1.80 -6.21 11.23
CA LEU A 27 1.51 -7.38 12.06
C LEU A 27 0.12 -7.97 11.75
N GLY A 28 -0.45 -7.68 10.58
CA GLY A 28 -1.76 -8.22 10.17
C GLY A 28 -1.71 -9.73 9.91
N GLN A 29 -2.89 -10.32 9.67
CA GLN A 29 -2.99 -11.74 9.31
C GLN A 29 -2.19 -12.02 8.03
N ILE A 30 -1.40 -13.09 8.04
CA ILE A 30 -0.55 -13.46 6.88
C ILE A 30 -1.39 -14.03 5.74
N ASN A 31 -2.47 -14.74 6.09
CA ASN A 31 -3.42 -15.33 5.18
C ASN A 31 -4.83 -14.93 5.62
N LEU A 32 -5.80 -14.97 4.70
CA LEU A 32 -7.21 -14.70 5.02
C LEU A 32 -7.68 -15.60 6.17
N ALA A 33 -8.22 -14.99 7.24
CA ALA A 33 -8.64 -15.68 8.47
C ALA A 33 -7.51 -16.50 9.16
N GLY A 34 -6.25 -16.17 8.89
CA GLY A 34 -5.08 -16.84 9.46
C GLY A 34 -4.60 -16.24 10.79
N HIS A 35 -3.44 -16.72 11.23
CA HIS A 35 -2.80 -16.26 12.45
C HIS A 35 -2.03 -14.95 12.25
N TYR A 36 -1.90 -14.19 13.34
CA TYR A 36 -1.06 -13.00 13.40
C TYR A 36 0.41 -13.39 13.64
N PRO A 37 1.37 -12.76 12.95
CA PRO A 37 2.78 -13.04 13.15
C PRO A 37 3.30 -12.49 14.48
N THR A 38 4.27 -13.17 15.09
CA THR A 38 5.01 -12.66 16.27
C THR A 38 6.05 -11.60 15.91
N ASN A 39 6.56 -11.63 14.68
CA ASN A 39 7.57 -10.71 14.18
C ASN A 39 6.98 -9.81 13.09
N LEU A 40 7.45 -8.56 13.02
CA LEU A 40 7.07 -7.62 11.95
C LEU A 40 7.34 -8.24 10.58
N ARG A 41 6.33 -8.23 9.71
CA ARG A 41 6.45 -8.70 8.32
C ARG A 41 6.56 -7.54 7.37
N LYS A 42 7.19 -7.79 6.21
CA LYS A 42 7.29 -6.84 5.10
C LYS A 42 7.01 -7.56 3.77
N ALA A 43 6.43 -6.84 2.83
CA ALA A 43 6.22 -7.30 1.46
C ALA A 43 6.53 -6.16 0.47
N ILE A 44 6.93 -6.53 -0.75
CA ILE A 44 7.11 -5.60 -1.86
C ILE A 44 5.88 -5.71 -2.75
N VAL A 45 5.26 -4.58 -3.04
CA VAL A 45 4.06 -4.45 -3.89
C VAL A 45 4.32 -3.40 -4.98
N THR A 46 3.62 -3.50 -6.11
CA THR A 46 3.80 -2.57 -7.23
C THR A 46 2.54 -1.74 -7.41
N VAL A 47 2.66 -0.42 -7.40
CA VAL A 47 1.50 0.45 -7.53
C VAL A 47 0.83 0.25 -8.89
N MET A 48 -0.48 0.04 -8.84
CA MET A 48 -1.34 -0.13 -9.99
C MET A 48 -2.12 1.14 -10.27
N HIS A 49 -2.28 1.47 -11.56
CA HIS A 49 -3.15 2.56 -11.98
C HIS A 49 -4.59 2.33 -11.50
N ASN A 50 -5.22 3.36 -10.93
CA ASN A 50 -6.58 3.29 -10.39
C ASN A 50 -7.63 2.81 -11.40
N ASN A 51 -7.46 3.08 -12.71
CA ASN A 51 -8.39 2.61 -13.74
C ASN A 51 -8.41 1.07 -13.87
N LYS A 52 -7.25 0.43 -13.71
CA LYS A 52 -7.08 -1.02 -13.75
C LYS A 52 -7.58 -1.62 -12.44
N CYS A 53 -7.27 -0.97 -11.32
CA CYS A 53 -7.78 -1.37 -10.01
C CYS A 53 -9.31 -1.34 -9.94
N GLN A 54 -9.94 -0.27 -10.44
CA GLN A 54 -11.40 -0.12 -10.47
C GLN A 54 -12.10 -1.23 -11.24
N LYS A 55 -11.48 -1.74 -12.32
CA LYS A 55 -12.00 -2.87 -13.09
C LYS A 55 -11.90 -4.20 -12.34
N LEU A 56 -10.93 -4.36 -11.44
CA LEU A 56 -10.79 -5.56 -10.61
C LEU A 56 -11.70 -5.51 -9.39
N LEU A 57 -11.99 -4.31 -8.90
CA LEU A 57 -12.78 -4.04 -7.71
C LEU A 57 -14.06 -3.27 -8.08
N GLU A 58 -14.84 -3.79 -9.04
CA GLU A 58 -16.03 -3.09 -9.56
C GLU A 58 -17.04 -2.68 -8.48
N GLN A 59 -17.15 -3.47 -7.42
CA GLN A 59 -18.04 -3.23 -6.29
C GLN A 59 -17.52 -2.17 -5.29
N TYR A 60 -16.24 -1.76 -5.42
CA TYR A 60 -15.59 -0.83 -4.51
C TYR A 60 -15.08 0.40 -5.28
N PRO A 61 -15.80 1.52 -5.23
CA PRO A 61 -15.38 2.75 -5.90
C PRO A 61 -14.03 3.26 -5.38
N ILE A 62 -13.05 3.38 -6.27
CA ILE A 62 -11.71 3.91 -5.98
C ILE A 62 -11.74 5.43 -6.17
N SER A 63 -11.59 6.17 -5.07
CA SER A 63 -11.58 7.64 -5.11
C SER A 63 -10.23 8.21 -5.61
N PRO A 64 -10.18 9.48 -6.04
CA PRO A 64 -8.93 10.13 -6.44
C PRO A 64 -7.87 10.24 -5.33
N TYR A 65 -8.25 10.03 -4.06
CA TYR A 65 -7.35 10.09 -2.90
C TYR A 65 -6.86 8.70 -2.45
N MET A 66 -7.15 7.66 -3.24
CA MET A 66 -6.74 6.28 -2.98
C MET A 66 -5.72 5.81 -4.02
N LEU A 67 -4.92 4.81 -3.63
CA LEU A 67 -3.97 4.11 -4.49
C LEU A 67 -4.15 2.60 -4.32
N CYS A 68 -3.85 1.84 -5.38
CA CYS A 68 -3.83 0.39 -5.35
C CYS A 68 -2.40 -0.12 -5.54
N ALA A 69 -2.05 -1.21 -4.86
CA ALA A 69 -0.74 -1.86 -4.95
C ALA A 69 -0.85 -3.36 -4.67
#